data_AF-A0A9E3B253-F1
#
_entry.id   AF-A0A9E3B253-F1
#
_cell.length_a   1.000
_cell.length_b   1.000
_cell.length_c   1.000
_cell.angle_alpha   90.00
_cell.angle_beta   90.00
_cell.angle_gamma   90.00
#
_symmetry.space_group_name_H-M   'P 1'
#
loop_
_entity.id
_entity.type
_entity.pdbx_description
1 polymer ?
#
loop_
_entity_poly.entity_id
_entity_poly.type
_entity_poly.pdbx_seq_one_letter_code
_entity_poly.pdbx_strand_id
1 'polypeptide(L)'
;MASTTDSSVLSENDEAQDAALIEETLAATAPPRNEPLSAPAPVAIETAPEASEAAPQASDAVSQVPQPDHGVPIVEYLREREERLNVQRQLDAYRARETPAPRPDPFLDPQGFVNAQLRAQMDPVLRQLSVAIAHNNKSTAAGVHGAELTERAQAEFDKALPGLDPAERSRVMGSPNPFLAAVDWLKQRDLLAEVGGDAKACAEAGAPVAGASRPLASCALAICCCRIFWMANPVSMSPLLNAVAA
;
A
#
# COMPACT_ATOMS: atom_id res chain seq x y z
N MET A 1 -17.44 -56.42 31.75
CA MET A 1 -18.64 -56.19 30.93
C MET A 1 -18.70 -54.68 30.68
N ALA A 2 -17.99 -54.19 29.68
CA ALA A 2 -18.40 -54.14 28.27
C ALA A 2 -19.65 -53.26 28.08
N SER A 3 -19.45 -52.01 27.67
CA SER A 3 -19.99 -51.56 26.37
C SER A 3 -19.29 -50.28 25.93
N THR A 4 -18.64 -50.42 24.79
CA THR A 4 -18.09 -49.37 23.92
C THR A 4 -19.18 -49.04 22.90
N THR A 5 -19.47 -47.76 22.68
CA THR A 5 -20.18 -47.22 21.50
C THR A 5 -19.74 -45.75 21.44
N ASP A 6 -18.75 -45.39 20.64
CA ASP A 6 -18.79 -45.21 19.18
C ASP A 6 -19.78 -44.12 18.75
N SER A 7 -19.26 -42.94 18.44
CA SER A 7 -19.88 -41.88 17.65
C SER A 7 -18.75 -41.06 17.03
N SER A 8 -18.00 -41.76 16.18
CA SER A 8 -17.43 -41.16 14.98
C SER A 8 -18.58 -40.74 14.05
N VAL A 9 -18.29 -39.87 13.08
CA VAL A 9 -19.20 -39.25 12.08
C VAL A 9 -19.78 -37.89 12.50
N LEU A 10 -18.94 -36.84 12.47
CA LEU A 10 -19.32 -35.47 12.03
C LEU A 10 -18.03 -34.70 11.62
N SER A 11 -17.24 -35.27 10.72
CA SER A 11 -16.13 -34.57 10.04
C SER A 11 -16.11 -35.01 8.59
N GLU A 12 -17.08 -34.54 7.82
CA GLU A 12 -17.17 -34.65 6.36
C GLU A 12 -18.45 -33.93 5.91
N ASN A 13 -18.47 -32.59 5.91
CA ASN A 13 -19.49 -31.84 5.15
C ASN A 13 -19.23 -30.34 4.88
N ASP A 14 -18.05 -29.78 5.19
CA ASP A 14 -17.78 -28.35 4.91
C ASP A 14 -17.01 -28.07 3.61
N GLU A 15 -16.65 -29.09 2.82
CA GLU A 15 -15.91 -28.89 1.56
C GLU A 15 -16.83 -28.80 0.31
N ALA A 16 -18.14 -28.96 0.49
CA ALA A 16 -19.12 -28.94 -0.60
C ALA A 16 -19.85 -27.60 -0.79
N GLN A 17 -19.65 -26.62 0.11
CA GLN A 17 -20.29 -25.29 -0.02
C GLN A 17 -19.42 -24.27 -0.77
N ASP A 18 -18.10 -24.49 -0.88
CA ASP A 18 -17.19 -23.58 -1.60
C ASP A 18 -17.15 -23.85 -3.13
N ALA A 19 -17.72 -24.96 -3.60
CA ALA A 19 -17.79 -25.28 -5.03
C ALA A 19 -18.98 -24.62 -5.75
N ALA A 20 -20.03 -24.20 -5.03
CA ALA A 20 -21.24 -23.64 -5.63
C ALA A 20 -21.15 -22.11 -5.90
N LEU A 21 -20.19 -21.41 -5.32
CA LEU A 21 -20.02 -19.96 -5.54
C LEU A 21 -19.17 -19.63 -6.78
N ILE A 22 -18.48 -20.62 -7.36
CA ILE A 22 -17.58 -20.41 -8.50
C ILE A 22 -18.32 -20.52 -9.86
N GLU A 23 -19.49 -21.17 -9.91
CA GLU A 23 -20.28 -21.26 -11.17
C GLU A 23 -21.20 -20.06 -11.45
N GLU A 24 -21.45 -19.16 -10.48
CA GLU A 24 -22.28 -17.95 -10.72
C GLU A 24 -21.48 -16.75 -11.28
N THR A 25 -20.16 -16.87 -11.43
CA THR A 25 -19.29 -15.79 -11.96
C THR A 25 -18.87 -15.94 -13.44
N LEU A 26 -19.36 -16.94 -14.18
CA LEU A 26 -19.00 -17.15 -15.60
C LEU A 26 -20.01 -16.63 -16.64
N ALA A 27 -21.10 -15.95 -16.25
CA ALA A 27 -22.16 -15.52 -17.18
C ALA A 27 -22.14 -14.04 -17.58
N ALA A 28 -21.02 -13.32 -17.42
CA ALA A 28 -20.90 -11.92 -17.84
C ALA A 28 -19.61 -11.67 -18.64
N THR A 29 -19.52 -12.26 -19.84
CA THR A 29 -18.57 -11.85 -20.89
C THR A 29 -19.30 -11.89 -22.23
N ALA A 30 -19.85 -10.74 -22.64
CA ALA A 30 -20.35 -10.52 -23.98
C ALA A 30 -19.27 -9.77 -24.80
N PRO A 31 -18.84 -10.28 -25.97
CA PRO A 31 -17.91 -9.58 -26.84
C PRO A 31 -18.60 -8.43 -27.62
N PRO A 32 -17.91 -7.33 -27.97
CA PRO A 32 -18.45 -6.33 -28.86
C PRO A 32 -18.62 -6.91 -30.27
N ARG A 33 -19.85 -6.77 -30.78
CA ARG A 33 -20.27 -7.17 -32.12
C ARG A 33 -19.61 -6.25 -33.17
N ASN A 34 -18.78 -6.84 -34.01
CA ASN A 34 -18.28 -6.24 -35.25
C ASN A 34 -19.44 -6.02 -36.23
N GLU A 35 -19.64 -4.79 -36.72
CA GLU A 35 -20.39 -4.52 -37.95
C GLU A 35 -19.43 -4.16 -39.09
N PRO A 36 -19.63 -4.70 -40.31
CA PRO A 36 -18.68 -4.62 -41.42
C PRO A 36 -18.83 -3.34 -42.27
N LEU A 37 -17.73 -3.00 -42.96
CA LEU A 37 -17.61 -1.98 -43.99
C LEU A 37 -18.77 -1.97 -45.00
N SER A 38 -19.25 -0.77 -45.35
CA SER A 38 -19.80 -0.49 -46.68
C SER A 38 -19.66 0.99 -47.02
N ALA A 39 -18.85 1.29 -48.05
CA ALA A 39 -18.88 2.51 -48.85
C ALA A 39 -19.23 2.05 -50.29
N PRO A 40 -20.00 2.79 -51.11
CA PRO A 40 -19.53 4.05 -51.72
C PRO A 40 -20.59 5.16 -51.97
N ALA A 41 -20.10 6.33 -52.41
CA ALA A 41 -20.74 7.60 -52.86
C ALA A 41 -21.82 7.45 -53.98
N PRO A 42 -22.51 8.50 -54.55
CA PRO A 42 -22.33 9.98 -54.54
C PRO A 42 -23.63 10.79 -54.26
N VAL A 43 -23.66 12.13 -54.20
CA VAL A 43 -24.03 13.06 -55.28
C VAL A 43 -23.91 14.50 -54.75
N ALA A 44 -23.31 15.38 -55.55
CA ALA A 44 -23.25 16.83 -55.36
C ALA A 44 -24.57 17.50 -55.76
N ILE A 45 -25.04 18.50 -55.00
CA ILE A 45 -25.80 19.64 -55.53
C ILE A 45 -25.38 20.92 -54.80
N GLU A 46 -24.92 21.84 -55.64
CA GLU A 46 -24.61 23.26 -55.49
C GLU A 46 -25.84 24.11 -55.14
N THR A 47 -25.72 25.11 -54.26
CA THR A 47 -26.27 26.48 -54.41
C THR A 47 -26.01 27.34 -53.16
N ALA A 48 -25.19 28.39 -53.32
CA ALA A 48 -25.40 29.70 -52.68
C ALA A 48 -26.61 30.38 -53.38
N PRO A 49 -27.27 31.46 -52.87
CA PRO A 49 -26.83 32.55 -51.98
C PRO A 49 -27.81 32.71 -50.79
N GLU A 50 -27.90 33.72 -49.92
CA GLU A 50 -27.78 35.17 -50.05
C GLU A 50 -27.76 35.79 -48.64
N ALA A 51 -27.24 37.00 -48.53
CA ALA A 51 -27.10 37.76 -47.30
C ALA A 51 -28.45 38.05 -46.62
N SER A 52 -28.52 37.82 -45.31
CA SER A 52 -29.44 38.54 -44.43
C SER A 52 -28.69 39.00 -43.20
N GLU A 53 -28.44 40.30 -43.20
CA GLU A 53 -27.94 41.12 -42.12
C GLU A 53 -28.93 41.09 -40.95
N ALA A 54 -28.54 40.47 -39.84
CA ALA A 54 -29.21 40.61 -38.56
C ALA A 54 -28.15 40.56 -37.46
N ALA A 55 -27.73 41.75 -37.02
CA ALA A 55 -26.93 41.93 -35.82
C ALA A 55 -27.68 41.38 -34.60
N PRO A 56 -27.03 40.61 -33.70
CA PRO A 56 -27.43 40.54 -32.31
C PRO A 56 -26.62 41.57 -31.53
N GLN A 57 -27.38 42.54 -31.06
CA GLN A 57 -27.06 43.55 -30.06
C GLN A 57 -26.07 43.06 -29.01
N ALA A 58 -25.01 43.87 -28.85
CA ALA A 58 -24.32 44.03 -27.59
C ALA A 58 -25.37 44.35 -26.52
N SER A 59 -25.69 43.37 -25.69
CA SER A 59 -26.26 43.61 -24.38
C SER A 59 -25.14 43.40 -23.37
N ASP A 60 -24.80 44.50 -22.72
CA ASP A 60 -23.89 44.62 -21.61
C ASP A 60 -24.21 43.59 -20.52
N ALA A 61 -23.58 42.43 -20.57
CA ALA A 61 -23.32 41.64 -19.39
C ALA A 61 -22.10 42.25 -18.71
N VAL A 62 -22.31 43.32 -17.95
CA VAL A 62 -21.35 43.77 -16.93
C VAL A 62 -21.06 42.55 -16.07
N SER A 63 -19.89 41.96 -16.28
CA SER A 63 -19.34 40.95 -15.39
C SER A 63 -19.22 41.61 -14.02
N GLN A 64 -20.18 41.33 -13.14
CA GLN A 64 -20.08 41.69 -11.74
C GLN A 64 -18.94 40.87 -11.16
N VAL A 65 -17.72 41.44 -11.19
CA VAL A 65 -16.70 41.11 -10.20
C VAL A 65 -17.33 41.52 -8.86
N PRO A 66 -17.55 40.59 -7.92
CA PRO A 66 -18.07 40.95 -6.60
C PRO A 66 -17.11 41.95 -5.97
N GLN A 67 -17.55 43.19 -5.79
CA GLN A 67 -16.78 44.16 -5.01
C GLN A 67 -16.75 43.65 -3.57
N PRO A 68 -15.57 43.48 -2.96
CA PRO A 68 -15.51 43.03 -1.58
C PRO A 68 -16.08 44.12 -0.67
N ASP A 69 -17.11 43.77 0.09
CA ASP A 69 -17.68 44.61 1.15
C ASP A 69 -16.56 45.18 2.03
N HIS A 70 -16.54 46.50 2.17
CA HIS A 70 -15.47 47.28 2.80
C HIS A 70 -15.44 47.19 4.34
N GLY A 71 -15.56 45.99 4.91
CA GLY A 71 -15.59 45.77 6.36
C GLY A 71 -14.40 44.99 6.95
N VAL A 72 -13.58 44.35 6.12
CA VAL A 72 -12.49 43.49 6.61
C VAL A 72 -11.23 44.33 6.88
N PRO A 73 -10.66 44.30 8.10
CA PRO A 73 -9.47 45.08 8.42
C PRO A 73 -8.29 44.65 7.53
N ILE A 74 -7.43 45.60 7.12
CA ILE A 74 -6.28 45.37 6.23
C ILE A 74 -5.39 44.19 6.69
N VAL A 75 -5.29 43.98 8.00
CA VAL A 75 -4.53 42.87 8.60
C VAL A 75 -5.10 41.51 8.20
N GLU A 76 -6.42 41.34 8.17
CA GLU A 76 -7.06 40.10 7.76
C GLU A 76 -6.86 39.84 6.26
N TYR A 77 -6.95 40.87 5.41
CA TYR A 77 -6.63 40.74 3.98
C TYR A 77 -5.18 40.29 3.73
N LEU A 78 -4.22 40.84 4.48
CA LEU A 78 -2.82 40.44 4.36
C LEU A 78 -2.60 39.00 4.82
N ARG A 79 -3.25 38.61 5.92
CA ARG A 79 -3.23 37.24 6.42
C ARG A 79 -3.82 36.26 5.40
N GLU A 80 -5.00 36.55 4.85
CA GLU A 80 -5.63 35.71 3.84
C GLU A 80 -4.77 35.58 2.58
N ARG A 81 -4.14 36.69 2.15
CA ARG A 81 -3.18 36.67 1.04
C ARG A 81 -1.98 35.76 1.35
N GLU A 82 -1.43 35.83 2.55
CA GLU A 82 -0.30 34.99 2.97
C GLU A 82 -0.70 33.51 3.05
N GLU A 83 -1.88 33.20 3.57
CA GLU A 83 -2.45 31.85 3.58
C GLU A 83 -2.61 31.31 2.15
N ARG A 84 -3.16 32.10 1.21
CA ARG A 84 -3.26 31.73 -0.21
C ARG A 84 -1.89 31.48 -0.84
N LEU A 85 -0.91 32.32 -0.57
CA LEU A 85 0.46 32.14 -1.07
C LEU A 85 1.12 30.89 -0.49
N ASN A 86 0.92 30.60 0.79
CA ASN A 86 1.45 29.40 1.43
C ASN A 86 0.82 28.12 0.86
N VAL A 87 -0.50 28.11 0.65
CA VAL A 87 -1.19 27.00 -0.03
C VAL A 87 -0.68 26.85 -1.46
N GLN A 88 -0.49 27.94 -2.19
CA GLN A 88 0.03 27.88 -3.55
C GLN A 88 1.45 27.30 -3.58
N ARG A 89 2.35 27.73 -2.69
CA ARG A 89 3.70 27.15 -2.55
C ARG A 89 3.65 25.66 -2.23
N GLN A 90 2.73 25.23 -1.36
CA GLN A 90 2.55 23.82 -1.02
C GLN A 90 2.04 23.01 -2.22
N LEU A 91 1.08 23.55 -2.98
CA LEU A 91 0.57 22.94 -4.20
C LEU A 91 1.65 22.82 -5.27
N ASP A 92 2.46 23.87 -5.45
CA ASP A 92 3.56 23.85 -6.40
C ASP A 92 4.65 22.84 -5.97
N ALA A 93 4.96 22.77 -4.67
CA ALA A 93 5.85 21.75 -4.13
C ALA A 93 5.30 20.33 -4.30
N TYR A 94 3.99 20.14 -4.18
CA TYR A 94 3.33 18.86 -4.41
C TYR A 94 3.36 18.47 -5.90
N ARG A 95 2.99 19.40 -6.79
CA ARG A 95 3.08 19.21 -8.26
C ARG A 95 4.50 18.88 -8.70
N ALA A 96 5.50 19.56 -8.16
CA ALA A 96 6.90 19.26 -8.46
C ALA A 96 7.31 17.83 -8.06
N ARG A 97 6.71 17.26 -7.00
CA ARG A 97 6.94 15.87 -6.58
C ARG A 97 6.14 14.85 -7.39
N GLU A 98 4.95 15.21 -7.84
CA GLU A 98 4.04 14.31 -8.55
C GLU A 98 4.22 14.31 -10.07
N THR A 99 4.93 15.31 -10.61
CA THR A 99 5.22 15.36 -12.04
C THR A 99 6.05 14.13 -12.42
N PRO A 100 5.52 13.23 -13.27
CA PRO A 100 6.24 12.02 -13.65
C PRO A 100 7.52 12.40 -14.39
N ALA A 101 8.60 11.65 -14.12
CA ALA A 101 9.87 11.87 -14.80
C ALA A 101 9.68 11.83 -16.32
N PRO A 102 10.40 12.69 -17.09
CA PRO A 102 10.29 12.69 -18.54
C PRO A 102 10.58 11.30 -19.09
N ARG A 103 9.69 10.81 -19.97
CA ARG A 103 9.83 9.49 -20.58
C ARG A 103 11.13 9.48 -21.40
N PRO A 104 12.08 8.55 -21.14
CA PRO A 104 13.32 8.48 -21.91
C PRO A 104 13.02 8.20 -23.39
N ASP A 105 13.85 8.72 -24.28
CA ASP A 105 13.69 8.53 -25.72
C ASP A 105 14.01 7.08 -26.10
N PRO A 106 13.08 6.33 -26.73
CA PRO A 106 13.32 4.95 -27.14
C PRO A 106 14.50 4.77 -28.11
N PHE A 107 14.91 5.81 -28.85
CA PHE A 107 16.03 5.71 -29.78
C PHE A 107 17.39 5.97 -29.14
N LEU A 108 17.45 6.83 -28.12
CA LEU A 108 18.70 7.15 -27.41
C LEU A 108 18.97 6.17 -26.26
N ASP A 109 17.93 5.74 -25.55
CA ASP A 109 18.01 4.74 -24.48
C ASP A 109 16.81 3.77 -24.52
N PRO A 110 16.88 2.72 -25.36
CA PRO A 110 15.80 1.76 -25.49
C PRO A 110 15.53 0.99 -24.19
N GLN A 111 16.55 0.73 -23.37
CA GLN A 111 16.40 0.01 -22.10
C GLN A 111 15.72 0.89 -21.06
N GLY A 112 16.08 2.17 -20.97
CA GLY A 112 15.40 3.15 -20.13
C GLY A 112 13.92 3.29 -20.48
N PHE A 113 13.58 3.31 -21.77
CA PHE A 113 12.19 3.38 -22.25
C PHE A 113 11.36 2.19 -21.78
N VAL A 114 11.85 0.96 -21.96
CA VAL A 114 11.16 -0.25 -21.50
C VAL A 114 10.98 -0.25 -19.98
N ASN A 115 12.03 0.11 -19.23
CA ASN A 115 11.95 0.19 -17.77
C ASN A 115 10.96 1.26 -17.29
N ALA A 116 10.92 2.42 -17.93
CA ALA A 116 9.97 3.49 -17.61
C ALA A 116 8.53 3.06 -17.91
N GLN A 117 8.30 2.34 -19.02
CA GLN A 117 7.00 1.79 -19.37
C GLN A 117 6.55 0.72 -18.36
N LEU A 118 7.45 -0.18 -17.97
CA LEU A 118 7.16 -1.19 -16.95
C LEU A 118 6.82 -0.54 -15.59
N ARG A 119 7.61 0.45 -15.15
CA ARG A 119 7.30 1.20 -13.92
C ARG A 119 5.94 1.89 -14.00
N ALA A 120 5.63 2.57 -15.10
CA ALA A 120 4.34 3.23 -15.28
C ALA A 120 3.13 2.26 -15.15
N GLN A 121 3.31 0.98 -15.50
CA GLN A 121 2.29 -0.06 -15.33
C GLN A 121 2.26 -0.65 -13.92
N MET A 122 3.42 -0.80 -13.26
CA MET A 122 3.55 -1.44 -11.94
C MET A 122 3.32 -0.49 -10.77
N ASP A 123 3.74 0.77 -10.89
CA ASP A 123 3.63 1.80 -9.85
C ASP A 123 2.21 1.94 -9.26
N PRO A 124 1.10 1.97 -10.03
CA PRO A 124 -0.23 2.05 -9.44
C PRO A 124 -0.57 0.82 -8.58
N VAL A 125 -0.15 -0.38 -9.00
CA VAL A 125 -0.37 -1.62 -8.26
C VAL A 125 0.45 -1.62 -6.98
N LEU A 126 1.73 -1.22 -7.04
CA LEU A 126 2.60 -1.12 -5.88
C LEU A 126 2.08 -0.10 -4.86
N ARG A 127 1.50 1.01 -5.33
CA ARG A 127 0.87 2.02 -4.45
C ARG A 127 -0.39 1.50 -3.76
N GLN A 128 -1.23 0.75 -4.46
CA GLN A 128 -2.40 0.12 -3.85
C GLN A 128 -1.98 -0.93 -2.81
N LEU A 129 -0.97 -1.74 -3.14
CA LEU A 129 -0.43 -2.76 -2.24
C LEU A 129 0.15 -2.11 -0.97
N SER A 130 0.91 -1.03 -1.09
CA SER A 130 1.48 -0.36 0.09
C SER A 130 0.40 0.22 1.02
N VAL A 131 -0.67 0.79 0.46
CA VAL A 131 -1.83 1.25 1.24
C VAL A 131 -2.55 0.08 1.91
N ALA A 132 -2.76 -1.02 1.21
CA ALA A 132 -3.41 -2.21 1.76
C ALA A 132 -2.58 -2.82 2.91
N ILE A 133 -1.26 -2.93 2.74
CA ILE A 133 -0.34 -3.39 3.79
C ILE A 133 -0.41 -2.46 5.01
N ALA A 134 -0.36 -1.13 4.79
CA ALA A 134 -0.44 -0.16 5.90
C ALA A 134 -1.77 -0.28 6.65
N HIS A 135 -2.89 -0.41 5.94
CA HIS A 135 -4.21 -0.58 6.55
C HIS A 135 -4.31 -1.88 7.35
N ASN A 136 -3.84 -3.00 6.77
CA ASN A 136 -3.84 -4.29 7.45
C ASN A 136 -2.96 -4.26 8.71
N ASN A 137 -1.75 -3.70 8.61
CA ASN A 137 -0.83 -3.55 9.73
C ASN A 137 -1.45 -2.71 10.87
N LYS A 138 -2.13 -1.60 10.54
CA LYS A 138 -2.84 -0.78 11.51
C LYS A 138 -4.00 -1.54 12.15
N SER A 139 -4.78 -2.27 11.36
CA SER A 139 -5.87 -3.12 11.85
C SER A 139 -5.37 -4.21 12.81
N THR A 140 -4.27 -4.89 12.48
CA THR A 140 -3.63 -5.86 13.37
C THR A 140 -3.18 -5.23 14.68
N ALA A 141 -2.54 -4.05 14.63
CA ALA A 141 -2.12 -3.35 15.85
C ALA A 141 -3.32 -2.94 16.72
N ALA A 142 -4.39 -2.44 16.08
CA ALA A 142 -5.64 -2.12 16.75
C ALA A 142 -6.30 -3.34 17.40
N GLY A 143 -6.23 -4.52 16.78
CA GLY A 143 -6.74 -5.76 17.35
C GLY A 143 -5.95 -6.25 18.57
N VAL A 144 -4.63 -6.00 18.62
CA VAL A 144 -3.76 -6.46 19.70
C VAL A 144 -3.72 -5.50 20.89
N HIS A 145 -3.64 -4.18 20.64
CA HIS A 145 -3.45 -3.15 21.67
C HIS A 145 -4.64 -2.21 21.85
N GLY A 146 -5.67 -2.33 21.00
CA GLY A 146 -6.79 -1.39 20.95
C GLY A 146 -6.56 -0.27 19.93
N ALA A 147 -7.66 0.21 19.34
CA ALA A 147 -7.63 1.26 18.33
C ALA A 147 -7.08 2.59 18.91
N GLU A 148 -7.56 2.99 20.08
CA GLU A 148 -7.18 4.27 20.72
C GLU A 148 -5.68 4.35 21.02
N LEU A 149 -5.10 3.29 21.57
CA LEU A 149 -3.68 3.24 21.90
C LEU A 149 -2.82 3.28 20.63
N THR A 150 -3.23 2.53 19.61
CA THR A 150 -2.54 2.51 18.31
C THR A 150 -2.55 3.88 17.64
N GLU A 151 -3.68 4.59 17.66
CA GLU A 151 -3.78 5.94 17.11
C GLU A 151 -2.96 6.96 17.90
N ARG A 152 -2.99 6.87 19.24
CA ARG A 152 -2.15 7.70 20.11
C ARG A 152 -0.67 7.46 19.83
N ALA A 153 -0.24 6.21 19.73
CA ALA A 153 1.15 5.85 19.44
C ALA A 153 1.59 6.37 18.07
N GLN A 154 0.75 6.21 17.05
CA GLN A 154 1.01 6.76 15.73
C GLN A 154 1.17 8.29 15.78
N ALA A 155 0.22 9.00 16.38
CA ALA A 155 0.25 10.46 16.45
C ALA A 155 1.48 10.98 17.24
N GLU A 156 1.84 10.33 18.33
CA GLU A 156 3.01 10.68 19.13
C GLU A 156 4.33 10.39 18.39
N PHE A 157 4.38 9.29 17.65
CA PHE A 157 5.54 8.95 16.83
C PHE A 157 5.71 9.95 15.67
N ASP A 158 4.63 10.28 14.98
CA ASP A 158 4.62 11.25 13.87
C ASP A 158 5.07 12.65 14.32
N LYS A 159 4.67 13.07 15.53
CA LYS A 159 5.15 14.30 16.15
C LYS A 159 6.64 14.26 16.50
N ALA A 160 7.15 13.09 16.89
CA ALA A 160 8.54 12.91 17.28
C ALA A 160 9.50 12.76 16.09
N LEU A 161 9.02 12.34 14.91
CA LEU A 161 9.81 12.12 13.69
C LEU A 161 10.87 13.18 13.34
N PRO A 162 10.62 14.51 13.42
CA PRO A 162 11.64 15.50 13.05
C PRO A 162 12.84 15.56 14.01
N GLY A 163 12.70 15.10 15.25
CA GLY A 163 13.74 15.12 16.28
C GLY A 163 14.17 13.73 16.78
N LEU A 164 13.60 12.66 16.22
CA LEU A 164 13.85 11.29 16.64
C LEU A 164 15.24 10.83 16.21
N ASP A 165 15.91 10.05 17.06
CA ASP A 165 17.19 9.45 16.73
C ASP A 165 17.07 8.56 15.46
N PRO A 166 18.01 8.65 14.49
CA PRO A 166 17.93 7.86 13.27
C PRO A 166 17.89 6.34 13.52
N ALA A 167 18.57 5.84 14.55
CA ALA A 167 18.57 4.40 14.82
C ALA A 167 17.19 3.95 15.35
N GLU A 168 16.58 4.70 16.25
CA GLU A 168 15.20 4.45 16.71
C GLU A 168 14.20 4.52 15.57
N ARG A 169 14.30 5.55 14.71
CA ARG A 169 13.46 5.69 13.53
C ARG A 169 13.57 4.47 12.62
N SER A 170 14.79 4.01 12.34
CA SER A 170 15.00 2.82 11.50
C SER A 170 14.47 1.53 12.14
N ARG A 171 14.54 1.41 13.47
CA ARG A 171 14.02 0.27 14.21
C ARG A 171 12.49 0.18 14.09
N VAL A 172 11.79 1.29 14.29
CA VAL A 172 10.32 1.32 14.23
C VAL A 172 9.85 1.16 12.78
N MET A 173 10.38 1.96 11.86
CA MET A 173 9.93 1.95 10.45
C MET A 173 10.41 0.71 9.67
N GLY A 174 11.53 0.10 10.05
CA GLY A 174 12.05 -1.12 9.43
C GLY A 174 11.42 -2.40 10.00
N SER A 175 10.56 -2.29 11.01
CA SER A 175 9.86 -3.45 11.57
C SER A 175 8.81 -3.99 10.58
N PRO A 176 8.45 -5.29 10.65
CA PRO A 176 7.41 -5.86 9.78
C PRO A 176 6.06 -5.16 9.90
N ASN A 177 5.74 -4.67 11.10
CA ASN A 177 4.55 -3.86 11.36
C ASN A 177 4.95 -2.60 12.15
N PRO A 178 5.04 -1.43 11.48
CA PRO A 178 5.47 -0.20 12.13
C PRO A 178 4.49 0.32 13.19
N PHE A 179 3.20 -0.04 13.12
CA PHE A 179 2.20 0.40 14.10
C PHE A 179 2.35 -0.34 15.42
N LEU A 180 2.66 -1.65 15.38
CA LEU A 180 2.99 -2.41 16.60
C LEU A 180 4.27 -1.87 17.23
N ALA A 181 5.31 -1.65 16.43
CA ALA A 181 6.57 -1.11 16.93
C ALA A 181 6.41 0.32 17.50
N ALA A 182 5.55 1.15 16.91
CA ALA A 182 5.24 2.48 17.42
C ALA A 182 4.55 2.42 18.80
N VAL A 183 3.66 1.44 19.00
CA VAL A 183 3.03 1.20 20.32
C VAL A 183 4.07 0.79 21.36
N ASP A 184 4.98 -0.11 21.02
CA ASP A 184 6.03 -0.52 21.95
C ASP A 184 7.03 0.60 22.24
N TRP A 185 7.35 1.42 21.25
CA TRP A 185 8.13 2.65 21.43
C TRP A 185 7.43 3.63 22.37
N LEU A 186 6.12 3.85 22.21
CA LEU A 186 5.35 4.72 23.09
C LEU A 186 5.39 4.22 24.53
N LYS A 187 5.20 2.90 24.75
CA LYS A 187 5.29 2.29 26.09
C LYS A 187 6.68 2.49 26.69
N GLN A 188 7.75 2.27 25.92
CA GLN A 188 9.12 2.49 26.39
C GLN A 188 9.34 3.94 26.82
N ARG A 189 8.84 4.90 26.03
CA ARG A 189 8.91 6.32 26.35
C ARG A 189 8.14 6.66 27.62
N ASP A 190 6.93 6.14 27.77
CA ASP A 190 6.09 6.37 28.95
C ASP A 190 6.73 5.74 30.21
N LEU A 191 7.31 4.53 30.10
CA LEU A 191 8.10 3.91 31.18
C LEU A 191 9.32 4.75 31.57
N LEU A 192 10.07 5.28 30.60
CA LEU A 192 11.21 6.16 30.88
C LEU A 192 10.78 7.47 31.54
N ALA A 193 9.61 7.99 31.17
CA ALA A 193 9.04 9.18 31.79
C ALA A 193 8.58 8.92 33.24
N GLU A 194 7.97 7.75 33.51
CA GLU A 194 7.56 7.34 34.86
C GLU A 194 8.75 7.03 35.77
N VAL A 195 9.78 6.38 35.24
CA VAL A 195 10.96 5.94 36.00
C VAL A 195 11.98 7.06 36.20
N GLY A 196 11.76 8.26 35.67
CA GLY A 196 12.68 9.42 35.60
C GLY A 196 13.39 9.93 36.88
N GLY A 197 13.42 9.17 37.97
CA GLY A 197 14.31 9.34 39.12
C GLY A 197 15.19 8.13 39.49
N ASP A 198 14.88 6.90 39.06
CA ASP A 198 15.55 5.67 39.54
C ASP A 198 15.96 4.72 38.39
N ALA A 199 17.24 4.81 37.97
CA ALA A 199 17.81 3.98 36.90
C ALA A 199 17.68 2.44 37.14
N LYS A 200 17.44 2.00 38.39
CA LYS A 200 17.26 0.57 38.71
C LYS A 200 15.87 0.03 38.37
N ALA A 201 14.81 0.84 38.46
CA ALA A 201 13.46 0.40 38.12
C ALA A 201 13.29 0.16 36.61
N CYS A 202 14.05 0.87 35.77
CA CYS A 202 14.03 0.69 34.32
C CYS A 202 14.63 -0.65 33.88
N ALA A 203 15.59 -1.19 34.64
CA ALA A 203 16.17 -2.51 34.38
C ALA A 203 15.23 -3.66 34.80
N GLU A 204 14.38 -3.43 35.81
CA GLU A 204 13.39 -4.40 36.27
C GLU A 204 12.09 -4.36 35.44
N ALA A 205 11.64 -3.18 35.00
CA ALA A 205 10.48 -3.02 34.12
C ALA A 205 10.80 -3.25 32.64
N GLY A 206 12.05 -2.98 32.23
CA GLY A 206 12.58 -3.21 30.88
C GLY A 206 13.30 -4.56 30.73
N ALA A 207 13.30 -5.40 31.77
CA ALA A 207 13.66 -6.80 31.59
C ALA A 207 12.72 -7.34 30.51
N PRO A 208 13.24 -7.83 29.37
CA PRO A 208 12.38 -8.50 28.42
C PRO A 208 11.63 -9.56 29.20
N VAL A 209 10.35 -9.73 28.91
CA VAL A 209 9.66 -10.97 29.24
C VAL A 209 10.41 -12.09 28.51
N ALA A 210 11.51 -12.53 29.11
CA ALA A 210 12.22 -13.77 28.89
C ALA A 210 11.37 -14.89 29.49
N GLY A 211 10.10 -14.92 29.07
CA GLY A 211 9.03 -15.80 29.52
C GLY A 211 8.14 -16.26 28.37
N ALA A 212 8.52 -15.94 27.11
CA ALA A 212 8.10 -16.69 25.94
C ALA A 212 9.32 -17.20 25.17
N SER A 213 10.34 -17.68 25.91
CA SER A 213 11.12 -18.80 25.42
C SER A 213 10.14 -19.98 25.28
N ARG A 214 9.66 -20.22 24.05
CA ARG A 214 9.30 -21.58 23.65
C ARG A 214 10.45 -22.49 24.14
N PRO A 215 10.18 -23.60 24.83
CA PRO A 215 11.25 -24.49 25.27
C PRO A 215 11.86 -25.15 24.02
N LEU A 216 12.88 -24.53 23.44
CA LEU A 216 13.88 -25.20 22.59
C LEU A 216 14.91 -25.91 23.48
N ALA A 217 14.41 -26.60 24.51
CA ALA A 217 15.17 -27.51 25.36
C ALA A 217 14.44 -28.86 25.41
N SER A 218 14.07 -29.39 24.24
CA SER A 218 13.79 -30.83 24.05
C SER A 218 14.00 -31.31 22.60
N CYS A 219 14.89 -30.69 21.83
CA CYS A 219 15.36 -31.24 20.53
C CYS A 219 16.89 -31.21 20.34
N ALA A 220 17.66 -30.66 21.30
CA ALA A 220 19.12 -30.64 21.21
C ALA A 220 19.80 -31.99 21.51
N LEU A 221 19.03 -33.06 21.78
CA LEU A 221 19.54 -34.44 21.84
C LEU A 221 19.10 -35.34 20.67
N ALA A 222 18.36 -34.81 19.68
CA ALA A 222 17.92 -35.58 18.51
C ALA A 222 18.65 -35.22 17.21
N ILE A 223 19.46 -34.15 17.19
CA ILE A 223 20.25 -33.75 16.00
C ILE A 223 21.67 -34.35 16.02
N CYS A 224 22.14 -34.89 17.16
CA CYS A 224 23.43 -35.58 17.22
C CYS A 224 23.35 -37.05 16.72
N CYS A 225 22.17 -37.66 16.64
CA CYS A 225 22.00 -39.03 16.11
C CYS A 225 21.68 -39.09 14.60
N CYS A 226 21.21 -38.00 13.97
CA CYS A 226 20.99 -38.01 12.51
C CYS A 226 22.24 -37.70 11.68
N ARG A 227 23.34 -37.23 12.29
CA ARG A 227 24.61 -36.98 11.56
C ARG A 227 25.54 -38.19 11.49
N ILE A 228 25.22 -39.28 12.20
CA ILE A 228 25.99 -40.54 12.16
C ILE A 228 25.36 -41.57 11.19
N PHE A 229 24.07 -41.42 10.83
CA PHE A 229 23.41 -42.35 9.90
C PHE A 229 23.62 -42.01 8.40
N TRP A 230 24.29 -40.90 8.09
CA TRP A 230 24.61 -40.50 6.70
C TRP A 230 26.07 -40.76 6.30
N MET A 231 26.72 -41.74 6.94
CA MET A 231 28.08 -42.19 6.58
C MET A 231 28.18 -43.69 6.27
N ALA A 232 27.06 -44.42 6.19
CA ALA A 232 27.08 -45.86 5.96
C ALA A 232 26.15 -46.31 4.81
N ASN A 233 26.27 -45.69 3.62
CA ASN A 233 25.80 -46.35 2.40
C ASN A 233 26.58 -45.93 1.14
N PRO A 234 27.64 -46.65 0.76
CA PRO A 234 28.29 -46.47 -0.53
C PRO A 234 27.54 -47.31 -1.58
N VAL A 235 26.50 -46.75 -2.20
CA VAL A 235 25.92 -47.32 -3.43
C VAL A 235 26.25 -46.40 -4.59
N SER A 236 27.29 -46.83 -5.31
CA SER A 236 27.46 -46.79 -6.76
C SER A 236 27.14 -45.50 -7.51
N MET A 237 28.24 -44.89 -7.95
CA MET A 237 28.36 -44.15 -9.21
C MET A 237 27.50 -44.75 -10.35
N SER A 238 26.89 -43.87 -11.16
CA SER A 238 27.03 -43.89 -12.62
C SER A 238 26.57 -42.56 -13.23
N PRO A 239 27.38 -41.91 -14.07
CA PRO A 239 26.99 -40.75 -14.87
C PRO A 239 26.47 -41.22 -16.24
N LEU A 240 25.30 -40.75 -16.66
CA LEU A 240 24.88 -40.80 -18.05
C LEU A 240 24.88 -39.38 -18.64
N LEU A 241 26.01 -39.09 -19.28
CA LEU A 241 26.18 -38.10 -20.34
C LEU A 241 25.42 -38.55 -21.60
N ASN A 242 24.98 -37.53 -22.35
CA ASN A 242 24.83 -37.48 -23.81
C ASN A 242 23.71 -38.26 -24.52
N ALA A 243 22.87 -37.46 -25.19
CA ALA A 243 22.19 -37.61 -26.48
C ALA A 243 20.75 -37.10 -26.29
N VAL A 244 20.27 -36.07 -26.98
CA VAL A 244 19.97 -36.09 -28.41
C VAL A 244 20.01 -34.66 -28.96
N ALA A 245 20.92 -34.45 -29.91
CA ALA A 245 20.80 -33.46 -30.96
C ALA A 245 21.06 -34.20 -32.27
N ALA A 246 19.98 -34.49 -33.01
CA ALA A 246 19.93 -34.79 -34.44
C ALA A 246 18.46 -34.66 -34.86
#